data_AF-A0A7V9Q2C2-F1
#
_entry.id   AF-A0A7V9Q2C2-F1
#
_cell.length_a   1.000
_cell.length_b   1.000
_cell.length_c   1.000
_cell.angle_alpha   90.00
_cell.angle_beta   90.00
_cell.angle_gamma   90.00
#
_symmetry.space_group_name_H-M   'P 1'
#
loop_
_entity.id
_entity.type
_entity.pdbx_description
1 polymer ?
#
loop_
_entity_poly.entity_id
_entity_poly.type
_entity_poly.pdbx_seq_one_letter_code
_entity_poly.pdbx_strand_id
1 'polypeptide(L)'
;MSIQPARRKAALTNTAREPVATPVEPPPAPMPEAVEFVRFCYRRSGVTWPALYDEMCAVAARGTFRGLEYEGLSDLGISFALPELPRLASIVERVVEEERAARPTMTGWRLKTAATV
;
A
#
# COMPACT_ATOMS: atom_id res chain seq x y z
N MET A 1 -19.06 -38.26 -43.61
CA MET A 1 -17.92 -38.94 -42.95
C MET A 1 -16.83 -37.87 -42.79
N SER A 2 -16.81 -37.17 -41.65
CA SER A 2 -15.81 -37.35 -40.56
C SER A 2 -14.38 -37.39 -41.11
N ILE A 3 -13.49 -36.45 -40.77
CA ILE A 3 -12.82 -36.38 -39.47
C ILE A 3 -12.29 -34.95 -39.22
N GLN A 4 -12.44 -34.47 -37.98
CA GLN A 4 -12.00 -33.18 -37.42
C GLN A 4 -10.50 -33.18 -37.03
N PRO A 5 -9.91 -32.02 -36.62
CA PRO A 5 -8.49 -31.70 -36.78
C PRO A 5 -7.61 -32.07 -35.58
N ALA A 6 -6.33 -32.32 -35.83
CA ALA A 6 -5.32 -32.52 -34.78
C ALA A 6 -4.94 -31.19 -34.12
N ARG A 7 -5.62 -30.86 -33.02
CA ARG A 7 -5.12 -29.91 -32.01
C ARG A 7 -3.80 -30.44 -31.42
N ARG A 8 -2.66 -29.80 -31.71
CA ARG A 8 -1.48 -29.91 -30.84
C ARG A 8 -1.52 -28.78 -29.82
N LYS A 9 -1.94 -29.10 -28.59
CA LYS A 9 -1.79 -28.22 -27.42
C LYS A 9 -0.46 -28.53 -26.70
N ALA A 10 0.24 -27.43 -26.43
CA ALA A 10 1.26 -27.13 -25.43
C ALA A 10 1.78 -28.24 -24.49
N ALA A 11 3.11 -28.27 -24.34
CA ALA A 11 3.77 -28.49 -23.06
C ALA A 11 5.15 -27.81 -23.09
N LEU A 12 5.19 -26.48 -22.98
CA LEU A 12 6.39 -25.79 -22.51
C LEU A 12 6.44 -26.07 -21.00
N THR A 13 7.26 -27.02 -20.60
CA THR A 13 7.58 -27.28 -19.20
C THR A 13 8.33 -26.08 -18.66
N ASN A 14 7.60 -25.13 -18.08
CA ASN A 14 8.18 -24.07 -17.28
C ASN A 14 8.68 -24.71 -15.99
N THR A 15 9.98 -24.96 -15.92
CA THR A 15 10.69 -25.20 -14.66
C THR A 15 10.59 -23.90 -13.85
N ALA A 16 9.47 -23.76 -13.14
CA ALA A 16 9.32 -22.79 -12.09
C ALA A 16 10.35 -23.13 -11.02
N ARG A 17 11.43 -22.35 -10.99
CA ARG A 17 12.33 -22.28 -9.85
C ARG A 17 11.48 -21.78 -8.68
N GLU A 18 11.09 -22.70 -7.80
CA GLU A 18 10.40 -22.32 -6.57
C GLU A 18 11.30 -21.35 -5.79
N PRO A 19 10.79 -20.17 -5.39
CA PRO A 19 11.52 -19.35 -4.43
C PRO A 19 11.58 -20.15 -3.13
N VAL A 20 12.80 -20.41 -2.65
CA VAL A 20 13.01 -21.00 -1.34
C VAL A 20 12.37 -20.05 -0.33
N ALA A 21 11.19 -20.40 0.16
CA ALA A 21 10.54 -19.70 1.24
C ALA A 21 11.30 -20.09 2.50
N THR A 22 12.42 -19.41 2.76
CA THR A 22 12.93 -19.29 4.12
C THR A 22 11.75 -18.89 5.01
N PRO A 23 11.57 -19.49 6.20
CA PRO A 23 10.67 -18.96 7.22
C PRO A 23 11.17 -17.56 7.58
N VAL A 24 10.73 -16.56 6.84
CA VAL A 24 10.94 -15.16 7.18
C VAL A 24 10.01 -14.96 8.37
N GLU A 25 10.58 -14.85 9.57
CA GLU A 25 9.83 -14.36 10.72
C GLU A 25 9.06 -13.13 10.26
N PRO A 26 7.73 -13.06 10.51
CA PRO A 26 6.94 -11.94 10.06
C PRO A 26 7.62 -10.68 10.59
N PRO A 27 7.98 -9.73 9.72
CA PRO A 27 8.69 -8.54 10.14
C PRO A 27 7.85 -7.86 11.23
N PRO A 28 8.50 -7.26 12.24
CA PRO A 28 7.80 -6.65 13.37
C PRO A 28 6.69 -5.74 12.85
N ALA A 29 5.52 -5.82 13.49
CA ALA A 29 4.37 -5.01 13.09
C ALA A 29 4.79 -3.53 13.08
N PRO A 30 4.36 -2.75 12.07
CA PRO A 30 4.66 -1.33 12.04
C PRO A 30 4.16 -0.68 13.34
N MET A 31 4.93 0.29 13.85
CA MET A 31 4.50 1.02 15.04
C MET A 31 3.14 1.69 14.78
N PRO A 32 2.30 1.87 15.81
CA PRO A 32 0.99 2.52 15.64
C PRO A 32 1.07 3.86 14.89
N GLU A 33 2.14 4.62 15.11
CA GLU A 33 2.43 5.89 14.47
C GLU A 33 2.72 5.75 12.97
N ALA A 34 3.36 4.66 12.55
CA ALA A 34 3.57 4.34 11.14
C ALA A 34 2.24 4.05 10.43
N VAL A 35 1.34 3.31 11.08
CA VAL A 35 -0.02 3.09 10.57
C VAL A 35 -0.80 4.41 10.48
N GLU A 36 -0.64 5.27 11.48
CA GLU A 36 -1.28 6.60 11.49
C GLU A 36 -0.77 7.50 10.37
N PHE A 37 0.53 7.48 10.07
CA PHE A 37 1.10 8.18 8.93
C PHE A 37 0.43 7.75 7.61
N VAL A 38 0.31 6.45 7.37
CA VAL A 38 -0.35 5.93 6.15
C VAL A 38 -1.81 6.33 6.09
N ARG A 39 -2.55 6.27 7.21
CA ARG A 39 -3.94 6.76 7.31
C ARG A 39 -4.04 8.24 7.00
N PHE A 40 -3.10 9.05 7.51
CA PHE A 40 -3.04 10.49 7.23
C PHE A 40 -2.90 10.76 5.73
N CYS A 41 -1.94 10.11 5.05
CA CYS A 41 -1.75 10.23 3.61
C CYS A 41 -2.99 9.79 2.82
N TYR A 42 -3.62 8.68 3.22
CA TYR A 42 -4.82 8.17 2.57
C TYR A 42 -6.01 9.13 2.72
N ARG A 43 -6.26 9.67 3.92
CA ARG A 43 -7.37 10.61 4.14
C ARG A 43 -7.19 11.94 3.40
N ARG A 44 -5.95 12.39 3.20
CA ARG A 44 -5.65 13.66 2.51
C ARG A 44 -5.89 13.58 1.01
N SER A 45 -5.53 12.46 0.40
CA SER A 45 -5.54 12.28 -1.07
C SER A 45 -6.73 11.45 -1.57
N GLY A 46 -7.19 10.49 -0.78
CA GLY A 46 -8.23 9.52 -1.13
C GLY A 46 -7.80 8.51 -2.21
N VAL A 47 -6.54 8.53 -2.65
CA VAL A 47 -6.02 7.65 -3.70
C VAL A 47 -5.54 6.32 -3.11
N THR A 48 -5.48 5.28 -3.92
CA THR A 48 -4.92 3.98 -3.52
C THR A 48 -3.47 3.84 -3.98
N TRP A 49 -2.84 2.75 -3.56
CA TRP A 49 -1.62 2.27 -4.21
C TRP A 49 -1.81 2.14 -5.74
N PRO A 50 -0.81 2.46 -6.57
CA PRO A 50 0.52 2.98 -6.23
C PRO A 50 0.57 4.51 -6.02
N ALA A 51 -0.44 5.29 -6.43
CA ALA A 51 -0.39 6.76 -6.31
C ALA A 51 -0.24 7.26 -4.86
N LEU A 52 -0.72 6.48 -3.88
CA LEU A 52 -0.53 6.78 -2.46
C LEU A 52 0.95 6.73 -2.05
N TYR A 53 1.80 5.99 -2.76
CA TYR A 53 3.25 5.99 -2.56
C TYR A 53 3.85 7.38 -2.79
N ASP A 54 3.51 8.01 -3.91
CA ASP A 54 4.02 9.33 -4.27
C ASP A 54 3.57 10.39 -3.27
N GLU A 55 2.33 10.28 -2.78
CA GLU A 55 1.81 11.14 -1.72
C GLU A 55 2.57 10.95 -0.40
N MET A 56 2.87 9.71 0.01
CA MET A 56 3.69 9.45 1.20
C MET A 56 5.09 10.06 1.05
N CYS A 57 5.72 9.92 -0.12
CA CYS A 57 7.00 10.56 -0.42
C CYS A 57 6.91 12.10 -0.34
N ALA A 58 5.84 12.69 -0.89
CA ALA A 58 5.63 14.13 -0.85
C ALA A 58 5.42 14.65 0.59
N VAL A 59 4.71 13.91 1.44
CA VAL A 59 4.52 14.25 2.86
C VAL A 59 5.83 14.13 3.63
N ALA A 60 6.58 13.05 3.42
CA ALA A 60 7.88 12.81 4.05
C ALA A 60 8.91 13.88 3.66
N ALA A 61 8.99 14.24 2.38
CA ALA A 61 9.89 15.29 1.88
C ALA A 61 9.61 16.68 2.45
N ARG A 62 8.41 16.90 3.02
CA ARG A 62 7.96 18.19 3.55
C ARG A 62 7.79 18.16 5.08
N GLY A 63 8.07 17.04 5.74
CA GLY A 63 7.81 16.87 7.16
C GLY A 63 6.35 17.11 7.58
N THR A 64 5.38 16.98 6.67
CA THR A 64 4.02 17.49 6.92
C THR A 64 3.27 16.68 7.99
N PHE A 65 3.65 15.42 8.20
CA PHE A 65 3.14 14.61 9.29
C PHE A 65 4.03 14.77 10.53
N ARG A 66 3.60 15.61 11.49
CA ARG A 66 4.26 15.82 12.79
C ARG A 66 5.74 16.27 12.71
N GLY A 67 6.17 16.85 11.60
CA GLY A 67 7.58 17.19 11.38
C GLY A 67 8.47 16.00 10.99
N LEU A 68 7.89 14.81 10.78
CA LEU A 68 8.65 13.60 10.45
C LEU A 68 9.00 13.58 8.97
N GLU A 69 10.30 13.54 8.71
CA GLU A 69 10.89 13.30 7.39
C GLU A 69 11.25 11.82 7.23
N TYR A 70 11.96 11.47 6.16
CA TYR A 70 12.29 10.08 5.81
C TYR A 70 12.96 9.28 6.95
N GLU A 71 13.92 9.88 7.65
CA GLU A 71 14.64 9.22 8.75
C GLU A 71 13.70 8.92 9.92
N GLY A 72 12.93 9.92 10.36
CA GLY A 72 11.97 9.75 11.44
C GLY A 72 10.86 8.74 11.09
N LEU A 73 10.44 8.64 9.83
CA LEU A 73 9.51 7.61 9.38
C LEU A 73 10.14 6.22 9.33
N SER A 74 11.42 6.12 8.97
CA SER A 74 12.18 4.86 9.00
C SER A 74 12.29 4.31 10.41
N ASP A 75 12.53 5.18 11.41
CA ASP A 75 12.53 4.79 12.82
C ASP A 75 11.16 4.25 13.27
N LEU A 76 10.07 4.72 12.65
CA LEU A 76 8.72 4.20 12.85
C LEU A 76 8.44 2.87 12.13
N GLY A 77 9.36 2.40 11.29
CA GLY A 77 9.22 1.21 10.48
C GLY A 77 8.60 1.45 9.10
N ILE A 78 8.56 2.70 8.62
CA ILE A 78 8.20 3.06 7.24
C ILE A 78 9.47 3.37 6.46
N SER A 79 9.85 2.45 5.58
CA SER A 79 10.96 2.67 4.65
C SER A 79 10.46 2.72 3.21
N PHE A 80 11.00 3.67 2.45
CA PHE A 80 10.74 3.86 1.01
C PHE A 80 11.79 3.16 0.14
N ALA A 81 12.68 2.36 0.75
CA ALA A 81 13.66 1.59 0.01
C ALA A 81 12.97 0.50 -0.83
N LEU A 82 13.46 0.28 -2.06
CA LEU A 82 12.96 -0.76 -2.97
C LEU A 82 12.69 -2.13 -2.32
N PRO A 83 13.60 -2.70 -1.49
CA PRO A 83 13.33 -4.00 -0.85
C PRO A 83 12.18 -3.97 0.17
N GLU A 84 11.86 -2.80 0.75
CA GLU A 84 10.79 -2.63 1.73
C GLU A 84 9.43 -2.30 1.09
N LEU A 85 9.40 -1.96 -0.21
CA LEU A 85 8.16 -1.60 -0.91
C LEU A 85 7.05 -2.67 -0.84
N PRO A 86 7.33 -3.99 -0.95
CA PRO A 86 6.29 -5.00 -0.80
C PRO A 86 5.64 -4.96 0.59
N ARG A 87 6.45 -4.77 1.64
CA ARG A 87 5.96 -4.65 3.03
C ARG A 87 5.15 -3.37 3.20
N LEU A 88 5.65 -2.25 2.69
CA LEU A 88 4.93 -0.97 2.72
C LEU A 88 3.58 -1.08 2.00
N ALA A 89 3.53 -1.72 0.83
CA ALA A 89 2.30 -1.94 0.08
C ALA A 89 1.28 -2.75 0.91
N SER A 90 1.69 -3.82 1.59
CA SER A 90 0.79 -4.60 2.46
C SER A 90 0.23 -3.77 3.63
N ILE A 91 1.04 -2.89 4.23
CA ILE A 91 0.56 -1.98 5.29
C ILE A 91 -0.48 -1.02 4.72
N VAL A 92 -0.20 -0.45 3.55
CA VAL A 92 -1.10 0.48 2.84
C VAL A 92 -2.43 -0.18 2.50
N GLU A 93 -2.41 -1.37 1.90
CA GLU A 93 -3.62 -2.10 1.52
C GLU A 93 -4.51 -2.35 2.74
N ARG A 94 -3.93 -2.88 3.84
CA ARG A 94 -4.66 -3.09 5.10
C ARG A 94 -5.28 -1.79 5.62
N VAL A 95 -4.52 -0.70 5.64
CA VAL A 95 -5.01 0.59 6.12
C VAL A 95 -6.16 1.13 5.24
N VAL A 96 -6.04 0.98 3.93
CA VAL A 96 -7.08 1.42 2.98
C VAL A 96 -8.36 0.61 3.17
N GLU A 97 -8.26 -0.70 3.38
CA GLU A 97 -9.41 -1.55 3.67
C GLU A 97 -10.08 -1.17 4.99
N GLU A 98 -9.29 -0.97 6.04
CA GLU A 98 -9.77 -0.51 7.35
C GLU A 98 -10.49 0.84 7.25
N GLU A 99 -9.90 1.84 6.58
CA GLU A 99 -10.51 3.17 6.43
C GLU A 99 -11.76 3.14 5.55
N ARG A 100 -11.83 2.24 4.55
CA ARG A 100 -13.04 2.04 3.74
C ARG A 100 -14.15 1.37 4.54
N ALA A 101 -13.83 0.37 5.35
CA ALA A 101 -14.78 -0.32 6.22
C ALA A 101 -15.27 0.59 7.36
N ALA A 102 -14.37 1.40 7.92
CA ALA A 102 -14.68 2.41 8.94
C ALA A 102 -15.45 3.62 8.39
N ARG A 103 -15.69 3.68 7.08
CA ARG A 103 -16.57 4.67 6.44
C ARG A 103 -17.95 4.05 6.15
N PRO A 104 -18.78 3.70 7.15
CA PRO A 104 -20.19 3.44 6.89
C PRO A 104 -20.79 4.75 6.37
N THR A 105 -21.64 4.66 5.34
CA THR A 105 -22.39 5.74 4.68
C THR A 105 -22.58 7.01 5.53
N MET A 106 -21.55 7.87 5.56
CA MET A 106 -21.65 9.25 6.00
C MET A 106 -22.19 10.04 4.81
N THR A 107 -23.49 9.87 4.52
CA THR A 107 -24.25 10.64 3.53
C THR A 107 -24.42 12.12 3.94
N GLY A 108 -23.49 12.69 4.72
CA GLY A 108 -23.65 14.02 5.31
C GLY A 108 -22.39 14.78 5.70
N TRP A 109 -21.16 14.31 5.42
CA TRP A 109 -19.94 15.10 5.74
C TRP A 109 -19.38 15.90 4.55
N ARG A 110 -19.99 15.84 3.37
CA ARG A 110 -19.60 16.82 2.33
C ARG A 110 -19.88 18.23 2.85
N LEU A 111 -18.83 19.06 2.79
CA LEU A 111 -18.76 20.51 3.00
C LEU A 111 -18.41 20.99 4.41
N LYS A 112 -17.16 20.78 4.85
CA LYS A 112 -16.43 21.77 5.69
C LYS A 112 -14.93 21.78 5.37
N THR A 113 -14.56 22.20 4.16
CA THR A 113 -13.33 23.01 4.01
C THR A 113 -13.82 24.41 3.71
N ALA A 114 -13.90 25.19 4.78
CA ALA A 114 -14.32 26.56 4.75
C ALA A 114 -13.51 27.34 3.72
N ALA A 115 -14.22 28.09 2.87
CA ALA A 115 -13.73 29.40 2.48
C ALA A 115 -13.54 30.20 3.78
N THR A 116 -12.34 30.69 4.04
CA THR A 116 -12.10 31.71 5.06
C THR A 116 -10.97 32.61 4.57
N VAL A 117 -11.44 33.79 4.12
CA VAL A 117 -10.84 35.14 4.10
C VAL A 117 -9.48 35.32 3.44
#